data_AF-K2E3X8-F1
#
_entry.id   AF-K2E3X8-F1
#
_cell.length_a   1.000
_cell.length_b   1.000
_cell.length_c   1.000
_cell.angle_alpha   90.00
_cell.angle_beta   90.00
_cell.angle_gamma   90.00
#
_symmetry.space_group_name_H-M   'P 1'
#
loop_
_entity.id
_entity.type
_entity.pdbx_description
1 polymer ?
#
loop_
_entity_poly.entity_id
_entity_poly.type
_entity_poly.pdbx_seq_one_letter_code
_entity_poly.pdbx_strand_id
1 'polypeptide(L)'
;MVNKQQKQFVKFAEQQCSRSVETSRIDIVFKAFKRNYILVPLEAFGKDPYKTLISTILSARTKDEITLEASKRLFKMAANFKKIDQLDELEIRNLIYPVGFYKTKAKHLFKIARSHLAIVPNTREELMKLPGVGRKTANLVLNRAFGIPAIAVDTHVHRICNILGWVKTKTPKETEIKLIKIIPKKYWSNLNRLFVSIGRQYTTNKKLIEFLRKEEIL
;
A
#
# COMPACT_ATOMS: atom_id res chain seq x y z
N MET A 1 38.00 27.31 -24.56
CA MET A 1 37.12 26.13 -24.77
C MET A 1 37.09 25.32 -23.48
N VAL A 2 35.94 25.16 -22.81
CA VAL A 2 35.83 24.40 -21.55
C VAL A 2 36.06 22.91 -21.82
N ASN A 3 37.07 22.30 -21.18
CA ASN A 3 37.48 20.91 -21.38
C ASN A 3 36.34 19.94 -20.99
N LYS A 4 36.22 18.82 -21.71
CA LYS A 4 35.23 17.75 -21.58
C LYS A 4 35.09 17.24 -20.13
N GLN A 5 36.20 17.16 -19.38
CA GLN A 5 36.20 16.78 -17.96
C GLN A 5 35.48 17.80 -17.07
N GLN A 6 35.65 19.09 -17.34
CA GLN A 6 35.03 20.18 -16.56
C GLN A 6 33.50 20.23 -16.82
N LYS A 7 33.06 19.98 -18.06
CA LYS A 7 31.62 19.81 -18.38
C LYS A 7 31.00 18.58 -17.70
N GLN A 8 31.76 17.50 -17.56
CA GLN A 8 31.28 16.27 -16.91
C GLN A 8 31.18 16.44 -15.38
N PHE A 9 32.11 17.18 -14.77
CA PHE A 9 32.07 17.54 -13.35
C PHE A 9 30.90 18.47 -13.01
N VAL A 10 30.64 19.50 -13.83
CA VAL A 10 29.49 20.41 -13.66
C VAL A 10 28.16 19.65 -13.76
N LYS A 11 27.98 18.79 -14.77
CA LYS A 11 26.78 17.93 -14.89
C LYS A 11 26.58 17.00 -13.69
N PHE A 12 27.67 16.45 -13.15
CA PHE A 12 27.62 15.61 -11.97
C PHE A 12 27.21 16.42 -10.72
N ALA A 13 27.80 17.59 -10.53
CA ALA A 13 27.45 18.50 -9.42
C ALA A 13 25.99 19.00 -9.51
N GLU A 14 25.49 19.33 -10.71
CA GLU A 14 24.09 19.69 -10.96
C GLU A 14 23.14 18.52 -10.68
N GLN A 15 23.50 17.28 -11.03
CA GLN A 15 22.73 16.08 -10.71
C GLN A 15 22.71 15.77 -9.21
N GLN A 16 23.82 15.99 -8.50
CA GLN A 16 23.88 15.81 -7.05
C GLN A 16 23.09 16.90 -6.31
N CYS A 17 23.21 18.16 -6.75
CA CYS A 17 22.44 19.27 -6.20
C CYS A 17 20.93 19.07 -6.42
N SER A 18 20.51 18.74 -7.65
CA SER A 18 19.09 18.46 -7.95
C SER A 18 18.54 17.27 -7.17
N ARG A 19 19.30 16.18 -7.02
CA ARG A 19 18.92 15.04 -6.15
C ARG A 19 18.82 15.43 -4.67
N SER A 20 19.72 16.27 -4.17
CA SER A 20 19.70 16.72 -2.78
C SER A 20 18.48 17.60 -2.49
N VAL A 21 18.11 18.49 -3.42
CA VAL A 21 16.92 19.34 -3.34
C VAL A 21 15.63 18.52 -3.46
N GLU A 22 15.58 17.54 -4.35
CA GLU A 22 14.42 16.64 -4.49
C GLU A 22 14.23 15.75 -3.26
N THR A 23 15.34 15.25 -2.67
CA THR A 23 15.30 14.50 -1.40
C THR A 23 14.79 15.38 -0.26
N SER A 24 15.22 16.64 -0.19
CA SER A 24 14.72 17.62 0.80
C SER A 24 13.21 17.84 0.69
N ARG A 25 12.65 17.92 -0.54
CA ARG A 25 11.20 18.04 -0.76
C ARG A 25 10.43 16.79 -0.34
N ILE A 26 10.96 15.59 -0.60
CA ILE A 26 10.34 14.34 -0.14
C ILE A 26 10.28 14.32 1.39
N ASP A 27 11.37 14.69 2.06
CA ASP A 27 11.45 14.71 3.52
C ASP A 27 10.37 15.63 4.14
N ILE A 28 10.13 16.82 3.56
CA ILE A 28 9.07 17.76 3.97
C ILE A 28 7.68 17.11 3.88
N VAL A 29 7.36 16.48 2.74
CA VAL A 29 6.06 15.81 2.53
C VAL A 29 5.83 14.72 3.56
N PHE A 30 6.83 13.86 3.77
CA PHE A 30 6.70 12.77 4.74
C PHE A 30 6.55 13.29 6.17
N LYS A 31 7.22 14.38 6.54
CA LYS A 31 7.07 15.03 7.85
C LYS A 31 5.67 15.59 8.05
N ALA A 32 5.16 16.34 7.07
CA ALA A 32 3.80 16.91 7.08
C ALA A 32 2.72 15.82 7.14
N PHE A 33 2.86 14.76 6.34
CA PHE A 33 1.88 13.66 6.31
C PHE A 33 1.92 12.85 7.60
N LYS A 34 3.09 12.68 8.22
CA LYS A 34 3.22 12.05 9.53
C LYS A 34 2.55 12.87 10.64
N ARG A 35 2.67 14.20 10.60
CA ARG A 35 2.01 15.10 11.55
C ARG A 35 0.48 15.06 11.44
N ASN A 36 -0.04 14.94 10.21
CA ASN A 36 -1.47 14.91 9.91
C ASN A 36 -2.03 13.47 9.77
N TYR A 37 -1.29 12.48 10.29
CA TYR A 37 -1.68 11.08 10.13
C TYR A 37 -2.86 10.73 11.04
N ILE A 38 -3.94 10.24 10.43
CA ILE A 38 -5.06 9.58 11.10
C ILE A 38 -4.97 8.08 10.83
N LEU A 39 -5.16 7.27 11.87
CA LEU A 39 -5.06 5.81 11.81
C LEU A 39 -5.94 5.23 10.68
N VAL A 40 -5.33 4.42 9.82
CA VAL A 40 -6.06 3.66 8.80
C VAL A 40 -6.60 2.38 9.46
N PRO A 41 -7.93 2.12 9.43
CA PRO A 41 -8.55 1.02 10.19
C PRO A 41 -7.88 -0.34 9.96
N LEU A 42 -7.44 -0.62 8.74
CA LEU A 42 -6.83 -1.90 8.38
C LEU A 42 -5.39 -2.09 8.87
N GLU A 43 -4.76 -1.08 9.48
CA GLU A 43 -3.47 -1.25 10.16
C GLU A 43 -3.59 -2.08 11.45
N ALA A 44 -4.79 -2.24 12.00
CA ALA A 44 -5.04 -3.03 13.21
C ALA A 44 -4.58 -4.51 13.11
N PHE A 45 -4.48 -5.05 11.90
CA PHE A 45 -4.06 -6.43 11.66
C PHE A 45 -2.57 -6.58 11.34
N GLY A 46 -1.84 -5.47 11.24
CA GLY A 46 -0.54 -5.42 10.55
C GLY A 46 0.54 -6.37 11.08
N LYS A 47 0.53 -6.76 12.36
CA LYS A 47 1.57 -7.64 12.94
C LYS A 47 1.31 -9.14 12.77
N ASP A 48 0.14 -9.51 12.27
CA ASP A 48 -0.28 -10.90 12.08
C ASP A 48 -0.33 -11.18 10.57
N PRO A 49 0.60 -11.98 10.00
CA PRO A 49 0.66 -12.22 8.57
C PRO A 49 -0.63 -12.80 7.99
N TYR A 50 -1.27 -13.74 8.69
CA TYR A 50 -2.54 -14.33 8.26
C TYR A 50 -3.63 -13.25 8.20
N LYS A 51 -3.83 -12.51 9.29
CA LYS A 51 -4.87 -11.47 9.33
C LYS A 51 -4.58 -10.35 8.33
N THR A 52 -3.33 -9.98 8.15
CA THR A 52 -2.90 -8.98 7.16
C THR A 52 -3.23 -9.44 5.74
N LEU A 53 -2.89 -10.67 5.38
CA LEU A 53 -3.19 -11.23 4.05
C LEU A 53 -4.70 -11.22 3.78
N ILE A 54 -5.47 -11.83 4.69
CA ILE A 54 -6.91 -12.00 4.51
C ILE A 54 -7.61 -10.64 4.46
N SER A 55 -7.35 -9.75 5.43
CA SER A 55 -7.96 -8.41 5.44
C SER A 55 -7.57 -7.58 4.23
N THR A 56 -6.34 -7.72 3.71
CA THR A 56 -5.92 -7.01 2.48
C THR A 56 -6.65 -7.54 1.25
N ILE A 57 -6.88 -8.84 1.12
CA ILE A 57 -7.73 -9.41 0.05
C ILE A 57 -9.16 -8.87 0.16
N LEU A 58 -9.71 -8.80 1.37
CA LEU A 58 -11.06 -8.26 1.61
C LEU A 58 -11.16 -6.76 1.31
N SER A 59 -10.10 -5.99 1.51
CA SER A 59 -10.08 -4.52 1.31
C SER A 59 -10.27 -4.09 -0.14
N ALA A 60 -9.95 -4.95 -1.11
CA ALA A 60 -9.97 -4.56 -2.52
C ALA A 60 -11.38 -4.09 -2.94
N ARG A 61 -11.52 -2.80 -3.30
CA ARG A 61 -12.80 -2.16 -3.65
C ARG A 61 -13.87 -2.33 -2.57
N THR A 62 -13.49 -2.17 -1.30
CA THR A 62 -14.41 -2.19 -0.15
C THR A 62 -13.97 -1.12 0.83
N LYS A 63 -14.92 -0.41 1.45
CA LYS A 63 -14.59 0.60 2.47
C LYS A 63 -13.84 -0.05 3.63
N ASP A 64 -12.90 0.68 4.24
CA ASP A 64 -12.05 0.16 5.31
C ASP A 64 -12.89 -0.29 6.52
N GLU A 65 -13.96 0.44 6.85
CA GLU A 65 -14.84 0.14 7.98
C GLU A 65 -15.61 -1.17 7.76
N ILE A 66 -16.16 -1.36 6.55
CA ILE A 66 -16.83 -2.63 6.17
C ILE A 66 -15.83 -3.79 6.17
N THR A 67 -14.62 -3.55 5.66
CA THR A 67 -13.56 -4.55 5.64
C THR A 67 -13.11 -4.93 7.05
N LEU A 68 -12.98 -3.96 7.95
CA LEU A 68 -12.58 -4.18 9.34
C LEU A 68 -13.60 -5.06 10.06
N GLU A 69 -14.88 -4.71 9.98
CA GLU A 69 -15.95 -5.46 10.65
C GLU A 69 -16.09 -6.88 10.09
N ALA A 70 -16.03 -7.05 8.76
CA ALA A 70 -16.00 -8.36 8.13
C ALA A 70 -14.79 -9.20 8.54
N SER A 71 -13.61 -8.59 8.60
CA SER A 71 -12.37 -9.27 9.02
C SER A 71 -12.47 -9.72 10.48
N LYS A 72 -12.96 -8.87 11.39
CA LYS A 72 -13.16 -9.23 12.80
C LYS A 72 -14.10 -10.43 12.95
N ARG A 73 -15.26 -10.42 12.27
CA ARG A 73 -16.19 -11.56 12.30
C ARG A 73 -15.55 -12.85 11.79
N LEU A 74 -14.86 -12.78 10.66
CA LEU A 74 -14.13 -13.93 10.11
C LEU A 74 -13.09 -14.43 11.10
N PHE A 75 -12.24 -13.56 11.65
CA PHE A 75 -11.15 -13.97 12.55
C PHE A 75 -11.62 -14.48 13.90
N LYS A 76 -12.83 -14.10 14.35
CA LYS A 76 -13.45 -14.68 15.55
C LYS A 76 -13.74 -16.17 15.36
N MET A 77 -14.14 -16.59 14.15
CA MET A 77 -14.38 -18.00 13.82
C MET A 77 -13.13 -18.71 13.31
N ALA A 78 -12.32 -18.00 12.52
CA ALA A 78 -11.17 -18.53 11.82
C ALA A 78 -9.94 -17.64 12.01
N ALA A 79 -9.26 -17.84 13.14
CA ALA A 79 -8.10 -17.03 13.52
C ALA A 79 -6.80 -17.37 12.77
N ASN A 80 -6.77 -18.46 12.00
CA ASN A 80 -5.59 -18.94 11.24
C ASN A 80 -6.00 -19.87 10.08
N PHE A 81 -5.01 -20.31 9.27
CA PHE A 81 -5.24 -21.19 8.11
C PHE A 81 -5.94 -22.50 8.46
N LYS A 82 -5.55 -23.15 9.57
CA LYS A 82 -6.18 -24.41 10.03
C LYS A 82 -7.67 -24.21 10.33
N LYS A 83 -8.05 -23.08 10.93
CA LYS A 83 -9.45 -22.81 11.27
C LYS A 83 -10.29 -22.40 10.06
N ILE A 84 -9.76 -21.61 9.13
CA ILE A 84 -10.52 -21.27 7.91
C ILE A 84 -10.70 -22.49 6.98
N ASP A 85 -9.79 -23.46 7.02
CA ASP A 85 -9.92 -24.73 6.29
C ASP A 85 -11.04 -25.65 6.84
N GLN A 86 -11.53 -25.37 8.06
CA GLN A 86 -12.68 -26.07 8.63
C GLN A 86 -14.02 -25.50 8.16
N LEU A 87 -14.02 -24.31 7.54
CA LEU A 87 -15.24 -23.68 7.05
C LEU A 87 -15.52 -24.08 5.60
N ASP A 88 -16.79 -24.15 5.24
CA ASP A 88 -17.22 -24.23 3.84
C ASP A 88 -17.21 -22.84 3.17
N GLU A 89 -17.32 -22.81 1.83
CA GLU A 89 -17.33 -21.55 1.08
C GLU A 89 -18.52 -20.64 1.45
N LEU A 90 -19.68 -21.23 1.78
CA LEU A 90 -20.90 -20.50 2.11
C LEU A 90 -20.79 -19.82 3.48
N GLU A 91 -20.21 -20.49 4.47
CA GLU A 91 -19.88 -19.92 5.77
C GLU A 91 -18.92 -18.74 5.63
N ILE A 92 -17.82 -18.91 4.88
CA ILE A 92 -16.88 -17.82 4.60
C ILE A 92 -17.62 -16.66 3.94
N ARG A 93 -18.46 -16.93 2.94
CA ARG A 93 -19.25 -15.94 2.21
C ARG A 93 -20.16 -15.14 3.15
N ASN A 94 -20.85 -15.82 4.08
CA ASN A 94 -21.73 -15.19 5.05
C ASN A 94 -20.95 -14.33 6.05
N LEU A 95 -19.80 -14.82 6.54
CA LEU A 95 -18.95 -14.09 7.48
C LEU A 95 -18.43 -12.78 6.89
N ILE A 96 -18.07 -12.77 5.60
CA ILE A 96 -17.46 -11.60 4.95
C ILE A 96 -18.47 -10.67 4.27
N TYR A 97 -19.75 -11.00 4.18
CA TYR A 97 -20.78 -10.09 3.66
C TYR A 97 -20.90 -8.82 4.55
N PRO A 98 -21.00 -7.58 4.04
CA PRO A 98 -21.25 -7.17 2.66
C PRO A 98 -19.99 -6.70 1.91
N VAL A 99 -18.82 -7.29 2.15
CA VAL A 99 -17.59 -6.94 1.41
C VAL A 99 -17.85 -6.94 -0.10
N GLY A 100 -17.33 -5.94 -0.82
CA GLY A 100 -17.50 -5.85 -2.27
C GLY A 100 -16.93 -7.09 -2.96
N PHE A 101 -17.67 -7.68 -3.90
CA PHE A 101 -17.30 -8.96 -4.54
C PHE A 101 -17.13 -10.13 -3.55
N TYR A 102 -17.87 -10.15 -2.43
CA TYR A 102 -17.76 -11.19 -1.40
C TYR A 102 -17.87 -12.61 -1.94
N LYS A 103 -18.72 -12.89 -2.94
CA LYS A 103 -18.82 -14.24 -3.55
C LYS A 103 -17.47 -14.70 -4.14
N THR A 104 -16.81 -13.85 -4.92
CA THR A 104 -15.50 -14.15 -5.52
C THR A 104 -14.41 -14.21 -4.45
N LYS A 105 -14.44 -13.30 -3.47
CA LYS A 105 -13.47 -13.30 -2.36
C LYS A 105 -13.60 -14.53 -1.47
N ALA A 106 -14.81 -15.00 -1.18
CA ALA A 106 -15.05 -16.24 -0.45
C ALA A 106 -14.43 -17.44 -1.18
N LYS A 107 -14.63 -17.54 -2.50
CA LYS A 107 -13.95 -18.55 -3.34
C LYS A 107 -12.44 -18.49 -3.25
N HIS A 108 -11.85 -17.29 -3.27
CA HIS A 108 -10.40 -17.12 -3.13
C HIS A 108 -9.91 -17.59 -1.76
N LEU A 109 -10.56 -17.15 -0.68
CA LEU A 109 -10.19 -17.53 0.69
C LEU A 109 -10.33 -19.04 0.90
N PHE A 110 -11.42 -19.64 0.38
CA PHE A 110 -11.62 -21.07 0.41
C PHE A 110 -10.49 -21.82 -0.30
N LYS A 111 -10.10 -21.39 -1.52
CA LYS A 111 -8.97 -21.99 -2.25
C LYS A 111 -7.63 -21.84 -1.51
N ILE A 112 -7.39 -20.70 -0.87
CA ILE A 112 -6.19 -20.49 -0.04
C ILE A 112 -6.19 -21.43 1.16
N ALA A 113 -7.34 -21.61 1.82
CA ALA A 113 -7.47 -22.53 2.95
C ALA A 113 -7.15 -23.97 2.53
N ARG A 114 -7.73 -24.41 1.41
CA ARG A 114 -7.55 -25.74 0.82
C ARG A 114 -6.17 -25.99 0.20
N SER A 115 -5.33 -24.97 0.04
CA SER A 115 -3.94 -25.17 -0.37
C SER A 115 -3.05 -25.62 0.80
N HIS A 116 -3.63 -25.89 1.97
CA HIS A 116 -2.97 -26.36 3.19
C HIS A 116 -1.72 -25.54 3.56
N LEU A 117 -1.80 -24.23 3.33
CA LEU A 117 -0.72 -23.31 3.57
C LEU A 117 -0.47 -23.21 5.09
N ALA A 118 0.72 -23.61 5.54
CA ALA A 118 1.09 -23.54 6.96
C ALA A 118 1.37 -22.09 7.41
N ILE A 119 2.06 -21.32 6.56
CA ILE A 119 2.50 -19.95 6.84
C ILE A 119 2.30 -19.04 5.63
N VAL A 120 2.13 -17.74 5.87
CA VAL A 120 2.07 -16.75 4.79
C VAL A 120 3.47 -16.61 4.15
N PRO A 121 3.61 -16.73 2.81
CA PRO A 121 4.89 -16.51 2.15
C PRO A 121 5.40 -15.08 2.36
N ASN A 122 6.72 -14.93 2.47
CA ASN A 122 7.40 -13.65 2.67
C ASN A 122 8.12 -13.15 1.40
N THR A 123 7.80 -13.72 0.24
CA THR A 123 8.25 -13.23 -1.07
C THR A 123 7.08 -12.75 -1.91
N ARG A 124 7.30 -11.75 -2.76
CA ARG A 124 6.24 -11.19 -3.61
C ARG A 124 5.74 -12.22 -4.61
N GLU A 125 6.66 -12.96 -5.20
CA GLU A 125 6.43 -13.94 -6.25
C GLU A 125 5.56 -15.09 -5.74
N GLU A 126 5.79 -15.58 -4.51
CA GLU A 126 4.94 -16.61 -3.90
C GLU A 126 3.58 -16.06 -3.47
N LEU A 127 3.55 -14.86 -2.86
CA LEU A 127 2.29 -14.22 -2.49
C LEU A 127 1.37 -14.05 -3.71
N MET A 128 1.91 -13.63 -4.85
CA MET A 128 1.14 -13.44 -6.08
C MET A 128 0.61 -14.72 -6.72
N LYS A 129 1.05 -15.91 -6.28
CA LYS A 129 0.44 -17.19 -6.68
C LYS A 129 -0.88 -17.45 -5.95
N LEU A 130 -1.14 -16.76 -4.84
CA LEU A 130 -2.35 -16.94 -4.05
C LEU A 130 -3.57 -16.30 -4.74
N PRO A 131 -4.74 -17.00 -4.77
CA PRO A 131 -5.98 -16.46 -5.31
C PRO A 131 -6.35 -15.08 -4.75
N GLY A 132 -6.59 -14.12 -5.63
CA GLY A 132 -6.95 -12.75 -5.22
C GLY A 132 -5.79 -11.87 -4.74
N VAL A 133 -4.55 -12.36 -4.79
CA VAL A 133 -3.36 -11.58 -4.44
C VAL A 133 -2.70 -11.02 -5.68
N GLY A 134 -2.94 -9.74 -5.94
CA GLY A 134 -2.18 -8.98 -6.93
C GLY A 134 -0.92 -8.35 -6.34
N ARG A 135 -0.13 -7.70 -7.20
CA ARG A 135 1.14 -7.03 -6.84
C ARG A 135 1.02 -6.05 -5.67
N LYS A 136 -0.04 -5.22 -5.63
CA LYS A 136 -0.30 -4.29 -4.52
C LYS A 136 -0.56 -5.02 -3.21
N THR A 137 -1.37 -6.08 -3.24
CA THR A 137 -1.69 -6.90 -2.07
C THR A 137 -0.43 -7.57 -1.53
N ALA A 138 0.38 -8.16 -2.40
CA ALA A 138 1.65 -8.75 -2.02
C ALA A 138 2.58 -7.73 -1.36
N ASN A 139 2.77 -6.56 -1.97
CA ASN A 139 3.61 -5.49 -1.41
C ASN A 139 3.10 -5.00 -0.04
N LEU A 140 1.77 -4.91 0.16
CA LEU A 140 1.21 -4.56 1.47
C LEU A 140 1.48 -5.62 2.53
N VAL A 141 1.36 -6.90 2.19
CA VAL A 141 1.62 -8.00 3.12
C VAL A 141 3.10 -8.00 3.51
N LEU A 142 4.01 -7.95 2.53
CA LEU A 142 5.46 -7.83 2.77
C LEU A 142 5.76 -6.66 3.72
N ASN A 143 5.14 -5.52 3.47
CA ASN A 143 5.44 -4.32 4.22
C ASN A 143 4.85 -4.31 5.63
N ARG A 144 3.56 -4.64 5.78
CA ARG A 144 2.86 -4.56 7.07
C ARG A 144 3.21 -5.73 7.97
N ALA A 145 3.14 -6.96 7.44
CA ALA A 145 3.32 -8.18 8.22
C ALA A 145 4.77 -8.54 8.48
N PHE A 146 5.65 -8.30 7.51
CA PHE A 146 7.05 -8.73 7.60
C PHE A 146 8.03 -7.57 7.76
N GLY A 147 7.58 -6.32 7.70
CA GLY A 147 8.45 -5.15 7.76
C GLY A 147 9.39 -5.01 6.56
N ILE A 148 9.19 -5.82 5.51
CA ILE A 148 10.02 -5.82 4.30
C ILE A 148 9.70 -4.55 3.50
N PRO A 149 10.69 -3.69 3.20
CA PRO A 149 10.43 -2.47 2.43
C PRO A 149 9.85 -2.80 1.04
N ALA A 150 8.58 -2.43 0.83
CA ALA A 150 7.88 -2.63 -0.44
C ALA A 150 6.90 -1.48 -0.67
N ILE A 151 6.88 -0.94 -1.89
CA ILE A 151 5.97 0.16 -2.25
C ILE A 151 4.65 -0.43 -2.75
N ALA A 152 3.58 -0.23 -1.98
CA ALA A 152 2.22 -0.54 -2.40
C ALA A 152 1.51 0.72 -2.91
N VAL A 153 1.19 0.76 -4.21
CA VAL A 153 0.47 1.89 -4.82
C VAL A 153 -1.00 1.52 -5.02
N ASP A 154 -1.87 2.25 -4.35
CA ASP A 154 -3.31 2.28 -4.64
C ASP A 154 -3.72 3.60 -5.29
N THR A 155 -5.02 3.85 -5.38
CA THR A 155 -5.57 5.07 -5.96
C THR A 155 -5.15 6.33 -5.20
N HIS A 156 -5.01 6.28 -3.87
CA HIS A 156 -4.59 7.44 -3.09
C HIS A 156 -3.12 7.75 -3.32
N VAL A 157 -2.24 6.74 -3.21
CA VAL A 157 -0.81 6.91 -3.49
C VAL A 157 -0.60 7.39 -4.92
N HIS A 158 -1.24 6.74 -5.90
CA HIS A 158 -1.16 7.10 -7.31
C HIS A 158 -1.58 8.56 -7.52
N ARG A 159 -2.75 8.96 -7.04
CA ARG A 159 -3.28 10.31 -7.19
C ARG A 159 -2.37 11.36 -6.58
N ILE A 160 -1.98 11.17 -5.32
CA ILE A 160 -1.19 12.15 -4.57
C ILE A 160 0.20 12.30 -5.19
N CYS A 161 0.89 11.21 -5.56
CA CYS A 161 2.21 11.29 -6.18
C CYS A 161 2.18 11.99 -7.56
N ASN A 162 1.09 11.88 -8.33
CA ASN A 162 0.96 12.66 -9.57
C ASN A 162 0.67 14.15 -9.28
N ILE A 163 -0.11 14.48 -8.25
CA ILE A 163 -0.37 15.88 -7.83
C ILE A 163 0.90 16.56 -7.33
N LEU A 164 1.73 15.84 -6.56
CA LEU A 164 3.03 16.33 -6.08
C LEU A 164 4.07 16.49 -7.19
N GLY A 165 3.77 16.05 -8.41
CA GLY A 165 4.71 16.10 -9.55
C GLY A 165 5.86 15.09 -9.47
N TRP A 166 5.87 14.19 -8.47
CA TRP A 166 6.90 13.14 -8.33
C TRP A 166 6.89 12.15 -9.49
N VAL A 167 5.70 11.92 -10.06
CA VAL A 167 5.52 11.07 -11.23
C VAL A 167 4.51 11.69 -12.18
N LYS A 168 4.63 11.35 -13.47
CA LYS A 168 3.60 11.55 -14.49
C LYS A 168 3.29 10.19 -15.10
N THR A 169 2.21 9.55 -14.66
CA THR A 169 1.87 8.15 -14.97
C THR A 169 0.36 7.96 -15.05
N LYS A 170 -0.10 6.97 -15.82
CA LYS A 170 -1.54 6.71 -15.99
C LYS A 170 -2.04 5.58 -15.10
N THR A 171 -1.14 4.72 -14.62
CA THR A 171 -1.53 3.52 -13.85
C THR A 171 -0.76 3.41 -12.52
N PRO A 172 -1.36 2.81 -11.47
CA PRO A 172 -0.65 2.53 -10.22
C PRO A 172 0.62 1.69 -10.39
N LYS A 173 0.64 0.77 -11.36
CA LYS A 173 1.80 -0.07 -11.68
C LYS A 173 2.97 0.77 -12.21
N GLU A 174 2.71 1.68 -13.14
CA GLU A 174 3.73 2.62 -13.63
C GLU A 174 4.25 3.52 -12.50
N THR A 175 3.35 4.00 -11.64
CA THR A 175 3.72 4.79 -10.48
C THR A 175 4.65 4.00 -9.56
N GLU A 176 4.32 2.76 -9.20
CA GLU A 176 5.19 1.90 -8.36
C GLU A 176 6.61 1.81 -8.91
N ILE A 177 6.73 1.51 -10.22
CA ILE A 177 8.03 1.35 -10.89
C ILE A 177 8.86 2.64 -10.84
N LYS A 178 8.22 3.81 -11.01
CA LYS A 178 8.91 5.11 -10.91
C LYS A 178 9.25 5.47 -9.46
N LEU A 179 8.32 5.24 -8.53
CA LEU A 179 8.51 5.54 -7.10
C LEU A 179 9.70 4.78 -6.50
N ILE A 180 9.93 3.53 -6.91
CA ILE A 180 11.10 2.74 -6.50
C ILE A 180 12.43 3.45 -6.81
N LYS A 181 12.48 4.26 -7.88
CA LYS A 181 13.70 4.95 -8.31
C LYS A 181 13.93 6.29 -7.62
N ILE A 182 12.86 6.95 -7.19
CA ILE A 182 12.91 8.33 -6.67
C ILE A 182 12.76 8.42 -5.16
N ILE A 183 11.98 7.51 -4.54
CA ILE A 183 11.70 7.56 -3.10
C ILE A 183 12.83 6.84 -2.34
N PRO A 184 13.54 7.51 -1.43
CA PRO A 184 14.52 6.86 -0.56
C PRO A 184 13.92 5.67 0.21
N LYS A 185 14.66 4.55 0.30
CA LYS A 185 14.19 3.31 0.96
C LYS A 185 13.67 3.53 2.39
N LYS A 186 14.22 4.50 3.14
CA LYS A 186 13.76 4.89 4.50
C LYS A 186 12.25 5.20 4.57
N TYR A 187 11.65 5.59 3.45
CA TYR A 187 10.24 5.99 3.38
C TYR A 187 9.28 4.90 2.90
N TRP A 188 9.78 3.82 2.31
CA TRP A 188 8.93 2.84 1.63
C TRP A 188 7.86 2.25 2.55
N SER A 189 8.24 1.91 3.78
CA SER A 189 7.32 1.33 4.76
C SER A 189 6.23 2.27 5.26
N ASN A 190 6.44 3.58 5.15
CA ASN A 190 5.45 4.57 5.57
C ASN A 190 4.67 5.15 4.40
N LEU A 191 5.16 5.01 3.16
CA LEU A 191 4.57 5.63 1.98
C LEU A 191 3.09 5.32 1.83
N ASN A 192 2.70 4.03 1.79
CA ASN A 192 1.29 3.68 1.56
C ASN A 192 0.39 4.19 2.71
N ARG A 193 0.74 3.89 3.96
CA ARG A 193 -0.11 4.26 5.12
C ARG A 193 -0.33 5.77 5.24
N LEU A 194 0.72 6.56 5.07
CA LEU A 194 0.63 8.02 5.18
C LEU A 194 -0.23 8.58 4.04
N PHE A 195 0.01 8.13 2.81
CA PHE A 195 -0.69 8.66 1.64
C PHE A 195 -2.16 8.21 1.60
N VAL A 196 -2.47 7.00 2.05
CA VAL A 196 -3.85 6.54 2.22
C VAL A 196 -4.56 7.36 3.29
N SER A 197 -3.91 7.62 4.42
CA SER A 197 -4.47 8.45 5.49
C SER A 197 -4.86 9.85 4.98
N ILE A 198 -3.91 10.56 4.34
CA ILE A 198 -4.18 11.89 3.77
C ILE A 198 -5.23 11.80 2.65
N GLY A 199 -5.13 10.79 1.78
CA GLY A 199 -6.07 10.61 0.67
C GLY A 199 -7.53 10.37 1.10
N ARG A 200 -7.74 9.73 2.26
CA ARG A 200 -9.06 9.54 2.87
C ARG A 200 -9.60 10.81 3.51
N GLN A 201 -8.74 11.62 4.13
CA GLN A 201 -9.11 12.92 4.71
C GLN A 201 -9.49 13.93 3.63
N TYR A 202 -8.73 13.99 2.53
CA TYR A 202 -8.94 14.93 1.44
C TYR A 202 -9.40 14.21 0.17
N THR A 203 -10.69 13.94 0.11
CA THR A 203 -11.31 13.08 -0.91
C THR A 203 -11.33 13.68 -2.31
N THR A 204 -11.29 15.00 -2.46
CA THR A 204 -11.26 15.69 -3.76
C THR A 204 -9.91 16.35 -4.03
N ASN A 205 -9.55 16.53 -5.30
CA ASN A 205 -8.29 17.21 -5.67
C ASN A 205 -8.24 18.64 -5.13
N LYS A 206 -9.37 19.36 -5.14
CA LYS A 206 -9.47 20.72 -4.58
C LYS A 206 -9.05 20.75 -3.10
N LYS A 207 -9.68 19.90 -2.28
CA LYS A 207 -9.39 19.80 -0.83
C LYS A 207 -7.96 19.35 -0.56
N LEU A 208 -7.44 18.43 -1.37
CA LEU A 208 -6.06 17.94 -1.23
C LEU A 208 -5.05 19.03 -1.57
N ILE A 209 -5.25 19.78 -2.66
CA ILE A 209 -4.34 20.87 -3.05
C ILE A 209 -4.36 22.00 -2.00
N GLU A 210 -5.52 22.33 -1.45
CA GLU A 210 -5.65 23.31 -0.38
C GLU A 210 -4.86 22.89 0.88
N PHE A 211 -4.96 21.62 1.27
CA PHE A 211 -4.13 21.06 2.34
C PHE A 211 -2.64 21.15 2.02
N LEU A 212 -2.21 20.74 0.82
CA LEU A 212 -0.81 20.76 0.44
C LEU A 212 -0.23 22.19 0.44
N ARG A 213 -0.99 23.19 0.02
CA ARG A 213 -0.59 24.62 0.10
C ARG A 213 -0.50 25.11 1.54
N LYS A 214 -1.47 24.73 2.39
CA LYS A 214 -1.44 25.06 3.83
C LYS A 214 -0.21 24.48 4.53
N GLU A 215 0.27 23.33 4.08
CA GLU A 215 1.48 22.69 4.58
C GLU A 215 2.77 23.14 3.85
N GLU A 216 2.69 24.16 2.98
CA GLU A 216 3.82 24.71 2.20
C GLU A 216 4.53 23.65 1.33
N ILE A 217 3.79 22.65 0.87
CA ILE A 217 4.29 21.58 -0.02
C ILE A 217 4.18 21.97 -1.50
N LEU A 218 3.10 22.70 -1.85
CA LEU A 218 2.78 23.17 -3.20
C LEU A 218 2.71 24.69 -3.26
#